data_AF-A0A671WNH1-F1
#
_entry.id   AF-A0A671WNH1-F1
#
_cell.length_a   1.000
_cell.length_b   1.000
_cell.length_c   1.000
_cell.angle_alpha   90.00
_cell.angle_beta   90.00
_cell.angle_gamma   90.00
#
_symmetry.space_group_name_H-M   'P 1'
#
loop_
_entity.id
_entity.type
_entity.pdbx_description
1 polymer ?
#
loop_
_entity_poly.entity_id
_entity_poly.type
_entity_poly.pdbx_seq_one_letter_code
_entity_poly.pdbx_strand_id
1 'polypeptide(L)'
;MGHRSWTGVGQDFIIQRVQRVIDGRILCIDVSWFGSKFRVINVYCPVELQDKEVILGGDFNCLVNKKDKQTTSTVRLDSSSEILQNIIKDFRLRDAYRSKNPILPGYTWSNGRTHSRIDFLLTSMGDIMYKPLVKG
;
A
#
# COMPACT_ATOMS: atom_id res chain seq x y z
N MET A 1 51.17 8.98 -31.77
CA MET A 1 50.29 8.08 -31.00
C MET A 1 50.08 8.68 -29.63
N GLY A 2 48.98 9.39 -29.41
CA GLY A 2 48.68 10.04 -28.13
C GLY A 2 47.81 9.13 -27.28
N HIS A 3 48.34 8.65 -26.16
CA HIS A 3 47.55 8.04 -25.11
C HIS A 3 46.63 9.12 -24.52
N ARG A 4 45.33 9.04 -24.81
CA ARG A 4 44.32 9.78 -24.05
C ARG A 4 44.14 9.05 -22.72
N SER A 5 44.64 9.62 -21.63
CA SER A 5 44.25 9.23 -20.29
C SER A 5 42.81 9.67 -20.06
N TRP A 6 41.90 8.70 -19.91
CA TRP A 6 40.56 8.96 -19.40
C TRP A 6 40.68 9.24 -17.90
N THR A 7 40.53 10.49 -17.49
CA THR A 7 40.29 10.87 -16.09
C THR A 7 38.78 10.94 -15.85
N GLY A 8 38.11 9.79 -15.93
CA GLY A 8 36.78 9.66 -15.35
C GLY A 8 36.97 9.53 -13.84
N VAL A 9 36.73 10.60 -13.08
CA VAL A 9 36.54 10.51 -11.64
C VAL A 9 35.48 9.43 -11.42
N GLY A 10 35.84 8.35 -10.72
CA GLY A 10 34.95 7.23 -10.45
C GLY A 10 33.61 7.72 -9.95
N GLN A 11 32.57 7.61 -10.79
CA GLN A 11 31.22 7.97 -10.41
C GLN A 11 30.64 6.74 -9.70
N ASP A 12 30.89 6.70 -8.39
CA ASP A 12 30.57 5.53 -7.60
C ASP A 12 29.06 5.45 -7.37
N PHE A 13 28.45 4.40 -7.91
CA PHE A 13 27.14 3.93 -7.47
C PHE A 13 27.33 3.21 -6.15
N ILE A 14 26.92 3.84 -5.05
CA ILE A 14 27.18 3.34 -3.70
C ILE A 14 25.90 2.72 -3.14
N ILE A 15 25.93 1.42 -2.86
CA ILE A 15 24.88 0.75 -2.09
C ILE A 15 25.01 1.19 -0.63
N GLN A 16 23.99 1.88 -0.13
CA GLN A 16 23.96 2.37 1.25
C GLN A 16 23.31 1.34 2.19
N ARG A 17 22.30 0.62 1.70
CA ARG A 17 21.57 -0.36 2.50
C ARG A 17 20.91 -1.40 1.60
N VAL A 18 20.93 -2.66 2.04
CA VAL A 18 20.12 -3.74 1.48
C VAL A 18 19.22 -4.26 2.59
N GLN A 19 17.92 -4.27 2.35
CA GLN A 19 16.91 -4.78 3.28
C GLN A 19 16.02 -5.79 2.56
N ARG A 20 16.04 -7.04 3.05
CA ARG A 20 14.99 -8.02 2.72
C ARG A 20 13.82 -7.73 3.64
N VAL A 21 12.71 -7.27 3.07
CA VAL A 21 11.52 -6.88 3.84
C VAL A 21 10.63 -8.09 4.08
N ILE A 22 10.41 -8.86 3.02
CA ILE A 22 9.78 -10.18 3.07
C ILE A 22 10.73 -11.11 2.33
N ASP A 23 11.32 -12.08 3.03
CA ASP A 23 12.37 -12.92 2.47
C ASP A 23 11.90 -13.61 1.18
N GLY A 24 12.71 -13.51 0.14
CA GLY A 24 12.39 -14.01 -1.21
C GLY A 24 11.32 -13.24 -2.00
N ARG A 25 10.71 -12.16 -1.46
CA ARG A 25 9.59 -11.45 -2.12
C ARG A 25 9.80 -9.95 -2.30
N ILE A 26 10.39 -9.27 -1.33
CA ILE A 26 10.67 -7.83 -1.41
C ILE A 26 12.12 -7.56 -1.02
N LEU A 27 12.87 -7.01 -1.96
CA LEU A 27 14.22 -6.50 -1.77
C LEU A 27 14.23 -4.99 -1.93
N CYS A 28 14.55 -4.29 -0.85
CA CYS A 28 14.70 -2.85 -0.82
C CYS A 28 16.19 -2.49 -0.76
N ILE A 29 16.66 -1.66 -1.69
CA ILE A 29 18.05 -1.23 -1.76
C ILE A 29 18.08 0.29 -1.77
N ASP A 30 18.72 0.88 -0.76
CA ASP A 30 19.02 2.31 -0.76
C ASP A 30 20.38 2.51 -1.42
N VAL A 31 20.44 3.37 -2.43
CA VAL A 31 21.64 3.65 -3.22
C VAL A 31 21.87 5.15 -3.33
N SER A 32 23.14 5.53 -3.44
CA SER A 32 23.56 6.89 -3.74
C SER A 32 24.23 6.92 -5.10
N TRP A 33 23.77 7.80 -5.98
CA TRP A 33 24.30 7.98 -7.32
C TRP A 33 24.28 9.47 -7.66
N PHE A 34 25.41 10.02 -8.12
CA PHE A 34 25.58 11.47 -8.35
C PHE A 34 25.19 12.34 -7.13
N GLY A 35 25.49 11.88 -5.91
CA GLY A 35 25.10 12.58 -4.67
C GLY A 35 23.59 12.56 -4.36
N SER A 36 22.78 11.98 -5.23
CA SER A 36 21.34 11.80 -5.04
C SER A 36 21.05 10.43 -4.42
N LYS A 37 20.08 10.38 -3.51
CA LYS A 37 19.65 9.14 -2.84
C LYS A 37 18.43 8.56 -3.53
N PHE A 38 18.49 7.26 -3.81
CA PHE A 38 17.40 6.51 -4.44
C PHE A 38 17.07 5.28 -3.60
N ARG A 39 15.81 4.85 -3.67
CA ARG A 39 15.36 3.57 -3.15
C ARG A 39 14.88 2.71 -4.30
N VAL A 40 15.56 1.60 -4.54
CA VAL A 40 15.18 0.58 -5.51
C VAL A 40 14.42 -0.52 -4.78
N ILE A 41 13.21 -0.84 -5.23
CA ILE A 41 12.39 -1.90 -4.66
C ILE A 41 12.17 -2.95 -5.74
N ASN A 42 12.83 -4.10 -5.60
CA ASN A 42 12.56 -5.26 -6.43
C ASN A 42 11.49 -6.13 -5.74
N VAL A 43 10.39 -6.36 -6.44
CA VAL A 43 9.25 -7.16 -5.95
C VAL A 43 9.15 -8.42 -6.78
N TYR A 44 9.29 -9.57 -6.13
CA TYR A 44 8.98 -10.87 -6.70
C TYR A 44 7.60 -11.31 -6.19
N CYS A 45 6.60 -11.25 -7.07
CA CYS A 45 5.26 -11.74 -6.78
C CYS A 45 5.17 -13.23 -7.18
N PRO A 46 5.02 -14.17 -6.25
CA PRO A 46 4.92 -15.57 -6.60
C PRO A 46 3.57 -15.88 -7.24
N VAL A 47 3.61 -16.76 -8.24
CA VAL A 47 2.48 -17.13 -9.09
C VAL A 47 1.36 -17.84 -8.30
N GLU A 48 1.70 -18.52 -7.21
CA GLU A 48 0.82 -19.36 -6.38
C GLU A 48 -0.24 -18.60 -5.56
N LEU A 49 -0.22 -17.26 -5.58
CA LEU A 49 -1.19 -16.45 -4.84
C LEU A 49 -2.47 -16.14 -5.63
N GLN A 50 -2.56 -16.56 -6.90
CA GLN A 50 -3.67 -16.21 -7.77
C GLN A 50 -5.02 -16.88 -7.39
N ASP A 51 -4.98 -18.01 -6.69
CA ASP A 51 -6.19 -18.77 -6.30
C ASP A 51 -6.62 -18.60 -4.84
N LYS A 52 -6.00 -17.67 -4.09
CA LYS A 52 -6.30 -17.47 -2.67
C LYS A 52 -7.17 -16.24 -2.45
N GLU A 53 -8.07 -16.33 -1.48
CA GLU A 53 -8.73 -15.15 -0.94
C GLU A 53 -7.69 -14.18 -0.37
N VAL A 54 -7.76 -12.93 -0.78
CA VAL A 54 -6.85 -11.86 -0.37
C VAL A 54 -7.51 -11.08 0.75
N ILE A 55 -6.79 -10.90 1.86
CA ILE A 55 -7.08 -9.91 2.88
C ILE A 55 -5.90 -8.94 2.90
N LEU A 56 -6.16 -7.69 2.52
CA LEU A 56 -5.23 -6.58 2.64
C LEU A 56 -5.64 -5.72 3.82
N GLY A 57 -4.84 -5.73 4.87
CA GLY A 57 -5.15 -5.07 6.13
C GLY A 57 -4.03 -4.18 6.65
N GLY A 58 -4.38 -3.07 7.29
CA GLY A 58 -3.42 -2.21 7.99
C GLY A 58 -3.85 -0.75 8.05
N ASP A 59 -2.93 0.09 8.51
CA ASP A 59 -3.01 1.55 8.43
C ASP A 59 -2.53 2.00 7.04
N PHE A 60 -3.43 2.53 6.24
CA PHE A 60 -3.13 3.03 4.89
C PHE A 60 -2.80 4.52 4.90
N ASN A 61 -3.01 5.19 6.04
CA ASN A 61 -2.78 6.61 6.24
C ASN A 61 -3.40 7.52 5.16
N CYS A 62 -4.45 7.05 4.48
CA CYS A 62 -5.19 7.77 3.45
C CYS A 62 -6.66 7.36 3.48
N LEU A 63 -7.52 8.17 2.85
CA LEU A 63 -8.98 7.94 2.87
C LEU A 63 -9.40 7.17 1.62
N VAL A 64 -10.34 6.24 1.76
CA VAL A 64 -11.03 5.66 0.59
C VAL A 64 -12.13 6.60 0.12
N ASN A 65 -12.92 7.18 1.02
CA ASN A 65 -13.98 8.13 0.68
C ASN A 65 -13.93 9.39 1.53
N LYS A 66 -14.46 10.51 1.01
CA LYS A 66 -14.59 11.75 1.79
C LYS A 66 -15.43 11.57 3.07
N LYS A 67 -16.41 10.66 3.04
CA LYS A 67 -17.26 10.31 4.20
C LYS A 67 -16.49 9.60 5.32
N ASP A 68 -15.30 9.07 5.02
CA ASP A 68 -14.43 8.43 6.01
C ASP A 68 -13.67 9.46 6.87
N LYS A 69 -13.95 10.77 6.71
CA LYS A 69 -13.36 11.83 7.51
C LYS A 69 -14.41 12.82 8.00
N GLN A 70 -14.31 13.15 9.28
CA GLN A 70 -15.06 14.23 9.91
C GLN A 70 -14.13 15.37 10.29
N THR A 71 -14.44 16.53 9.74
CA THR A 71 -13.73 17.79 10.02
C THR A 71 -14.66 18.95 9.66
N THR A 72 -14.37 20.14 10.16
CA THR A 72 -15.07 21.38 9.80
C THR A 72 -14.64 21.94 8.44
N SER A 73 -13.51 21.47 7.90
CA SER A 73 -12.97 21.91 6.61
C SER A 73 -13.39 21.01 5.45
N THR A 74 -13.24 21.49 4.22
CA THR A 74 -13.47 20.67 3.02
C THR A 74 -12.53 19.47 2.97
N VAL A 75 -13.08 18.26 2.89
CA VAL A 75 -12.29 17.02 2.74
C VAL A 75 -11.80 16.89 1.30
N ARG A 76 -10.48 16.75 1.14
CA ARG A 76 -9.81 16.42 -0.12
C ARG A 76 -9.19 15.03 -0.02
N LEU A 77 -9.27 14.30 -1.13
CA LEU A 77 -8.53 13.07 -1.34
C LEU A 77 -7.21 13.45 -2.00
N ASP A 78 -6.14 12.78 -1.62
CA ASP A 78 -4.80 12.94 -2.20
C ASP A 78 -4.49 11.81 -3.19
N SER A 79 -3.31 11.86 -3.80
CA SER A 79 -2.86 10.83 -4.75
C SER A 79 -2.79 9.44 -4.12
N SER A 80 -2.43 9.34 -2.84
CA SER A 80 -2.44 8.07 -2.10
C SER A 80 -3.85 7.46 -2.03
N SER A 81 -4.86 8.30 -1.82
CA SER A 81 -6.27 7.90 -1.83
C SER A 81 -6.69 7.39 -3.21
N GLU A 82 -6.26 8.04 -4.30
CA GLU A 82 -6.53 7.60 -5.68
C GLU A 82 -5.85 6.26 -5.99
N ILE A 83 -4.60 6.09 -5.57
CA ILE A 83 -3.86 4.82 -5.72
C ILE A 83 -4.59 3.69 -4.98
N LEU A 84 -5.02 3.92 -3.73
CA LEU A 84 -5.74 2.92 -2.95
C LEU A 84 -7.09 2.56 -3.60
N GLN A 85 -7.83 3.55 -4.11
CA GLN A 85 -9.07 3.30 -4.86
C GLN A 85 -8.83 2.46 -6.10
N ASN A 86 -7.74 2.70 -6.84
CA ASN A 86 -7.37 1.89 -7.99
C ASN A 86 -7.01 0.46 -7.58
N ILE A 87 -6.24 0.26 -6.50
CA ILE A 87 -5.97 -1.08 -5.96
C ILE A 87 -7.28 -1.81 -5.61
N ILE A 88 -8.20 -1.14 -4.90
CA ILE A 88 -9.50 -1.71 -4.56
C ILE A 88 -10.27 -2.13 -5.81
N LYS A 89 -10.27 -1.28 -6.84
CA LYS A 89 -10.97 -1.52 -8.11
C LYS A 89 -10.34 -2.66 -8.91
N ASP A 90 -9.04 -2.60 -9.14
CA ASP A 90 -8.30 -3.50 -10.02
C ASP A 90 -8.29 -4.93 -9.48
N PHE A 91 -8.18 -5.08 -8.15
CA PHE A 91 -8.21 -6.37 -7.47
C PHE A 91 -9.60 -6.76 -6.94
N ARG A 92 -10.65 -6.00 -7.29
CA ARG A 92 -12.04 -6.23 -6.87
C ARG A 92 -12.17 -6.48 -5.35
N LEU A 93 -11.45 -5.68 -4.57
CA LEU A 93 -11.48 -5.75 -3.12
C LEU A 93 -12.75 -5.07 -2.58
N ARG A 94 -13.19 -5.51 -1.41
CA ARG A 94 -14.29 -4.92 -0.65
C ARG A 94 -13.81 -4.51 0.72
N ASP A 95 -14.26 -3.35 1.14
CA ASP A 95 -14.10 -2.89 2.52
C ASP A 95 -15.00 -3.73 3.45
N ALA A 96 -14.39 -4.58 4.26
CA ALA A 96 -15.08 -5.50 5.14
C ALA A 96 -15.95 -4.76 6.17
N TYR A 97 -15.43 -3.67 6.74
CA TYR A 97 -16.16 -2.86 7.72
C TYR A 97 -17.39 -2.21 7.07
N ARG A 98 -17.20 -1.54 5.93
CA ARG A 98 -18.29 -0.84 5.24
C ARG A 98 -19.35 -1.79 4.70
N SER A 99 -18.96 -3.02 4.34
CA SER A 99 -19.89 -4.06 3.90
C SER A 99 -20.89 -4.49 4.99
N LYS A 100 -20.48 -4.45 6.27
CA LYS A 100 -21.36 -4.76 7.42
C LYS A 100 -21.99 -3.51 8.02
N ASN A 101 -21.34 -2.36 7.89
CA ASN A 101 -21.71 -1.09 8.50
C ASN A 101 -21.75 0.03 7.45
N PRO A 102 -22.72 0.02 6.52
CA PRO A 102 -22.74 0.97 5.39
C PRO A 102 -22.88 2.43 5.84
N ILE A 103 -23.50 2.66 7.00
CA ILE A 103 -23.84 4.00 7.51
C ILE A 103 -22.84 4.47 8.57
N LEU A 104 -22.43 3.58 9.49
CA LEU A 104 -21.65 3.98 10.66
C LEU A 104 -20.27 4.49 10.26
N PRO A 105 -19.77 5.61 10.81
CA PRO A 105 -18.53 6.22 10.34
C PRO A 105 -17.30 5.31 10.47
N GLY A 106 -17.12 4.65 11.61
CA GLY A 106 -16.05 3.67 11.84
C GLY A 106 -14.65 4.25 11.94
N TYR A 107 -14.50 5.48 12.46
CA TYR A 107 -13.19 6.12 12.57
C TYR A 107 -12.22 5.29 13.41
N THR A 108 -10.97 5.24 12.96
CA THR A 108 -9.88 4.49 13.61
C THR A 108 -8.77 5.39 14.11
N TRP A 109 -8.75 6.66 13.66
CA TRP A 109 -7.80 7.66 14.09
C TRP A 109 -8.49 8.98 14.43
N SER A 110 -7.95 9.70 15.43
CA SER A 110 -8.41 11.03 15.82
C SER A 110 -7.29 11.85 16.45
N ASN A 111 -7.38 13.17 16.34
CA ASN A 111 -6.60 14.14 17.10
C ASN A 111 -7.47 14.99 18.05
N GLY A 112 -8.70 14.54 18.34
CA GLY A 112 -9.69 15.25 19.14
C GLY A 112 -10.52 16.30 18.38
N ARG A 113 -10.03 16.82 17.24
CA ARG A 113 -10.77 17.78 16.40
C ARG A 113 -11.27 17.17 15.10
N THR A 114 -10.47 16.29 14.52
CA THR A 114 -10.78 15.58 13.28
C THR A 114 -10.71 14.09 13.52
N HIS A 115 -11.63 13.37 12.89
CA HIS A 115 -11.69 11.92 12.95
C HIS A 115 -11.56 11.37 11.55
N SER A 116 -10.83 10.26 11.39
CA SER A 116 -10.70 9.59 10.11
C SER A 116 -10.68 8.08 10.27
N ARG A 117 -11.16 7.41 9.24
CA ARG A 117 -10.99 5.96 9.07
C ARG A 117 -9.92 5.76 8.01
N ILE A 118 -8.74 5.36 8.48
CA ILE A 118 -7.53 5.15 7.65
C ILE A 118 -6.97 3.73 7.80
N ASP A 119 -7.49 2.97 8.75
CA ASP A 119 -7.25 1.55 8.90
C ASP A 119 -8.36 0.77 8.20
N PHE A 120 -7.98 -0.14 7.30
CA PHE A 120 -8.92 -0.92 6.51
C PHE A 120 -8.59 -2.41 6.59
N LEU A 121 -9.64 -3.23 6.48
CA LEU A 121 -9.55 -4.63 6.08
C LEU A 121 -10.26 -4.76 4.74
N LEU A 122 -9.48 -4.95 3.69
CA LEU A 122 -9.95 -5.08 2.31
C LEU A 122 -9.88 -6.54 1.89
N THR A 123 -10.99 -7.12 1.47
CA THR A 123 -11.08 -8.55 1.13
C THR A 123 -11.41 -8.73 -0.34
N SER A 124 -10.75 -9.65 -1.05
CA SER A 124 -11.16 -10.04 -2.40
C SER A 124 -12.60 -10.55 -2.40
N MET A 125 -13.25 -10.51 -3.57
CA MET A 125 -14.53 -11.19 -3.79
C MET A 125 -14.33 -12.73 -3.74
N GLY A 126 -14.24 -13.24 -2.52
CA GLY A 126 -14.45 -14.65 -2.17
C GLY A 126 -15.65 -14.74 -1.22
N ASP A 127 -16.30 -15.88 -1.20
CA ASP A 127 -17.56 -16.16 -0.51
C ASP A 127 -17.42 -16.14 1.03
N ILE A 128 -17.21 -14.96 1.61
CA ILE A 128 -17.71 -14.65 2.96
C ILE A 128 -19.23 -14.35 2.90
N MET A 129 -19.89 -14.81 1.84
CA MET A 129 -21.32 -15.11 1.81
C MET A 129 -21.50 -16.46 2.49
N TYR A 130 -21.90 -16.43 3.76
CA TYR A 130 -22.76 -17.44 4.39
C TYR A 130 -22.70 -18.83 3.73
N LYS A 131 -21.82 -19.72 4.18
CA LYS A 131 -22.24 -21.13 4.23
C LYS A 131 -23.32 -21.18 5.31
N PRO A 132 -24.59 -21.47 4.98
CA PRO A 132 -25.58 -21.69 6.02
C PRO A 132 -25.03 -22.79 6.92
N LEU A 133 -25.08 -22.58 8.23
CA LEU A 133 -24.89 -23.67 9.18
C LEU A 133 -25.93 -24.73 8.80
N VAL A 134 -25.46 -25.82 8.19
CA VAL A 134 -26.28 -27.01 8.01
C VAL A 134 -26.58 -27.47 9.43
N LYS A 135 -27.80 -27.22 9.89
CA LYS A 135 -28.29 -27.77 11.14
C LYS A 135 -28.34 -29.29 10.94
N GLY A 136 -27.43 -29.99 11.63
CA GLY A 136 -27.60 -31.40 11.92
C GLY A 136 -28.71 -31.62 12.94
#